data_AF-A0A9E3K293-F1
#
_entry.id   AF-A0A9E3K293-F1
#
_cell.length_a   1.000
_cell.length_b   1.000
_cell.length_c   1.000
_cell.angle_alpha   90.00
_cell.angle_beta   90.00
_cell.angle_gamma   90.00
#
_symmetry.space_group_name_H-M   'P 1'
#
loop_
_entity.id
_entity.type
_entity.pdbx_description
1 polymer ?
#
loop_
_entity_poly.entity_id
_entity_poly.type
_entity_poly.pdbx_seq_one_letter_code
_entity_poly.pdbx_strand_id
1 'polypeptide(L)'
;MTRKKILGSHVKRLLSGVSDHGKRHLTEVETDLKQTELLLEEAIDKLTNSFMSIHSLVGERQDAINKLLAGGTLSATDSARLGEMSGEIGQHVNSAITSMQFQDMTSQLIDRTLKRVTGLREFLGTLGAHGADISAESGSEEIIDRLGKVSMALAIQSLELRSVLRKAVNQQHLESGDIELF
;
A
#
# COMPACT_ATOMS: atom_id res chain seq x y z
N MET A 1 2.08 28.42 39.76
CA MET A 1 1.05 27.37 39.54
C MET A 1 1.19 26.31 40.63
N THR A 2 0.11 25.73 41.13
CA THR A 2 0.18 24.62 42.10
C THR A 2 0.75 23.35 41.45
N ARG A 3 1.60 22.58 42.14
CA ARG A 3 2.27 21.35 41.62
C ARG A 3 1.30 20.39 40.91
N LYS A 4 0.08 20.25 41.45
CA LYS A 4 -1.01 19.45 40.87
C LYS A 4 -1.43 19.91 39.45
N LYS A 5 -1.41 21.22 39.17
CA LYS A 5 -1.70 21.76 37.83
C LYS A 5 -0.59 21.44 36.82
N ILE A 6 0.67 21.42 37.25
CA ILE A 6 1.82 21.13 36.37
C ILE A 6 1.86 19.64 36.01
N LEU A 7 1.64 18.76 36.99
CA LEU A 7 1.54 17.33 36.74
C LEU A 7 0.37 17.00 35.78
N GLY A 8 -0.81 17.58 36.05
CA GLY A 8 -1.98 17.41 35.19
C GLY A 8 -1.75 17.87 33.74
N SER A 9 -1.01 18.96 33.52
CA SER A 9 -0.70 19.42 32.16
C SER A 9 0.28 18.50 31.43
N HIS A 10 1.26 17.93 32.13
CA HIS A 10 2.20 16.96 31.55
C HIS A 10 1.50 15.65 31.17
N VAL A 11 0.67 15.10 32.05
CA VAL A 11 -0.12 13.90 31.76
C VAL A 11 -1.07 14.17 30.59
N LYS A 12 -1.79 15.30 30.60
CA LYS A 12 -2.69 15.65 29.49
C LYS A 12 -1.94 15.71 28.16
N ARG A 13 -0.79 16.39 28.12
CA ARG A 13 0.04 16.52 26.90
C ARG A 13 0.54 15.17 26.41
N LEU A 14 0.98 14.29 27.31
CA LEU A 14 1.45 12.96 26.95
C LEU A 14 0.30 12.12 26.37
N LEU A 15 -0.84 12.06 27.07
CA LEU A 15 -2.01 11.28 26.62
C LEU A 15 -2.57 11.81 25.30
N SER A 16 -2.69 13.13 25.13
CA SER A 16 -3.13 13.71 23.86
C SER A 16 -2.13 13.42 22.75
N GLY A 17 -0.82 13.55 23.02
CA GLY A 17 0.22 13.27 22.04
C GLY A 17 0.21 11.82 21.56
N VAL A 18 0.09 10.87 22.49
CA VAL A 18 0.00 9.43 22.17
C VAL A 18 -1.27 9.12 21.39
N SER A 19 -2.43 9.65 21.83
CA SER A 19 -3.71 9.45 21.16
C SER A 19 -3.71 10.02 19.73
N ASP A 20 -3.26 11.27 19.56
CA ASP A 20 -3.24 11.94 18.26
C ASP A 20 -2.25 11.27 17.29
N HIS A 21 -1.10 10.82 17.80
CA HIS A 21 -0.09 10.14 17.00
C HIS A 21 -0.55 8.73 16.58
N GLY A 22 -1.04 7.94 17.55
CA GLY A 22 -1.58 6.61 17.29
C GLY A 22 -2.74 6.65 16.30
N LYS A 23 -3.73 7.53 16.53
CA LYS A 23 -4.86 7.68 15.61
C LYS A 23 -4.41 8.01 14.19
N ARG A 24 -3.49 8.96 14.03
CA ARG A 24 -3.01 9.37 12.71
C ARG A 24 -2.34 8.20 11.96
N HIS A 25 -1.42 7.48 12.61
CA HIS A 25 -0.73 6.37 11.96
C HIS A 25 -1.65 5.20 11.65
N LEU A 26 -2.61 4.90 12.52
CA LEU A 26 -3.62 3.89 12.25
C LEU A 26 -4.51 4.28 11.06
N THR A 27 -4.97 5.54 11.00
CA THR A 27 -5.73 6.04 9.84
C THR A 27 -4.93 5.95 8.54
N GLU A 28 -3.63 6.30 8.57
CA GLU A 28 -2.78 6.17 7.38
C GLU A 28 -2.56 4.70 6.99
N VAL A 29 -2.37 3.80 7.96
CA VAL A 29 -2.30 2.36 7.70
C VAL A 29 -3.59 1.83 7.08
N GLU A 30 -4.76 2.24 7.61
CA GLU A 30 -6.07 1.88 7.04
C GLU A 30 -6.22 2.38 5.60
N THR A 31 -5.77 3.60 5.30
CA THR A 31 -5.76 4.14 3.93
C THR A 31 -4.86 3.32 3.02
N ASP A 32 -3.63 3.00 3.46
CA ASP A 32 -2.66 2.23 2.68
C ASP A 32 -3.18 0.82 2.37
N LEU A 33 -3.82 0.17 3.35
CA LEU A 33 -4.42 -1.16 3.18
C LEU A 33 -5.63 -1.14 2.25
N LYS A 34 -6.54 -0.17 2.38
CA LYS A 34 -7.68 -0.01 1.46
C LYS A 34 -7.21 0.26 0.02
N GLN A 35 -6.17 1.07 -0.15
CA GLN A 35 -5.60 1.32 -1.47
C GLN A 35 -4.97 0.04 -2.06
N THR A 36 -4.32 -0.77 -1.22
CA THR A 36 -3.75 -2.07 -1.63
C THR A 36 -4.86 -3.01 -2.11
N GLU A 37 -5.98 -3.09 -1.37
CA GLU A 37 -7.16 -3.88 -1.73
C GLU A 37 -7.73 -3.45 -3.09
N LEU A 38 -7.97 -2.16 -3.30
CA LEU A 38 -8.49 -1.64 -4.56
C LEU A 38 -7.57 -1.92 -5.75
N LEU A 39 -6.25 -1.76 -5.58
CA LEU A 39 -5.28 -2.07 -6.63
C LEU A 39 -5.24 -3.56 -6.98
N LEU A 40 -5.41 -4.43 -5.98
CA LEU A 40 -5.46 -5.88 -6.19
C LEU A 40 -6.74 -6.28 -6.94
N GLU A 41 -7.89 -5.72 -6.57
CA GLU A 41 -9.16 -5.97 -7.28
C GLU A 41 -9.06 -5.53 -8.74
N GLU A 42 -8.59 -4.30 -9.00
CA GLU A 42 -8.43 -3.78 -10.37
C GLU A 42 -7.48 -4.66 -11.21
N ALA A 43 -6.38 -5.11 -10.60
CA ALA A 43 -5.42 -5.97 -11.27
C ALA A 43 -5.99 -7.35 -11.60
N ILE A 44 -6.71 -7.98 -10.65
CA ILE A 44 -7.36 -9.27 -10.86
C ILE A 44 -8.38 -9.17 -11.99
N ASP A 45 -9.19 -8.11 -12.02
CA ASP A 45 -10.17 -7.89 -13.08
C ASP A 45 -9.50 -7.70 -14.44
N LYS A 46 -8.45 -6.87 -14.52
CA LYS A 46 -7.72 -6.64 -15.78
C LYS A 46 -7.02 -7.90 -16.29
N LEU A 47 -6.39 -8.67 -15.41
CA LEU A 47 -5.73 -9.93 -15.75
C LEU A 47 -6.75 -10.99 -16.20
N THR A 48 -7.87 -11.09 -15.48
CA THR A 48 -8.95 -12.03 -15.82
C THR A 48 -9.53 -11.70 -17.19
N ASN A 49 -9.86 -10.43 -17.44
CA ASN A 49 -10.39 -10.00 -18.73
C ASN A 49 -9.39 -10.26 -19.86
N SER A 50 -8.12 -9.91 -19.68
CA SER A 50 -7.08 -10.15 -20.68
C SER A 50 -6.92 -11.66 -20.97
N PHE A 51 -6.90 -12.49 -19.94
CA PHE A 51 -6.76 -13.94 -20.09
C PHE A 51 -7.98 -14.57 -20.79
N MET A 52 -9.20 -14.17 -20.41
CA MET A 52 -10.43 -14.67 -21.04
C MET A 52 -10.52 -14.27 -22.51
N SER A 53 -10.16 -13.03 -22.85
CA SER A 53 -10.11 -12.57 -24.25
C SER A 53 -9.06 -13.35 -25.06
N ILE A 54 -7.85 -13.54 -24.52
CA ILE A 54 -6.82 -14.37 -25.17
C ILE A 54 -7.34 -15.80 -25.39
N HIS A 55 -7.94 -16.41 -24.37
CA HIS A 55 -8.48 -17.77 -24.48
C HIS A 55 -9.57 -17.86 -25.56
N SER A 56 -10.50 -16.90 -25.62
CA SER A 56 -11.53 -16.86 -26.66
C SER A 56 -10.92 -16.77 -28.06
N LEU A 57 -9.99 -15.84 -28.26
CA LEU A 57 -9.33 -15.64 -29.56
C LEU A 57 -8.52 -16.85 -30.00
N VAL A 58 -7.83 -17.52 -29.06
CA VAL A 58 -7.11 -18.77 -29.33
C VAL A 58 -8.08 -19.89 -29.69
N GLY A 59 -9.22 -19.99 -29.00
CA GLY A 59 -10.28 -20.96 -29.32
C GLY A 59 -10.86 -20.76 -30.72
N GLU A 60 -11.25 -19.54 -31.07
CA GLU A 60 -11.76 -19.18 -32.40
C GLU A 60 -10.73 -19.48 -33.50
N ARG A 61 -9.46 -19.17 -33.25
CA ARG A 61 -8.35 -19.50 -34.16
C ARG A 61 -8.19 -21.00 -34.32
N GLN A 62 -8.26 -21.77 -33.24
CA GLN A 62 -8.15 -23.23 -33.29
C GLN A 62 -9.31 -23.86 -34.06
N ASP A 63 -10.53 -23.33 -33.90
CA ASP A 63 -11.70 -23.80 -34.66
C ASP A 63 -11.56 -23.54 -36.16
N ALA A 64 -11.02 -22.38 -36.55
CA ALA A 64 -10.74 -22.08 -37.95
C ALA A 64 -9.65 -23.00 -38.54
N ILE A 65 -8.60 -23.31 -37.77
CA ILE A 65 -7.56 -24.28 -38.16
C ILE A 65 -8.17 -25.68 -38.30
N ASN A 66 -9.02 -26.11 -37.38
CA ASN A 66 -9.68 -27.41 -37.44
C ASN A 66 -10.57 -27.53 -38.70
N LYS A 67 -11.29 -26.47 -39.07
CA LYS A 67 -12.08 -26.42 -40.32
C LYS A 67 -11.21 -26.60 -41.56
N LEU A 68 -10.05 -25.95 -41.62
CA LEU A 68 -9.08 -26.14 -42.71
C LEU A 68 -8.57 -27.58 -42.78
N LEU A 69 -8.18 -28.16 -41.63
CA LEU A 69 -7.66 -29.53 -41.56
C LEU A 69 -8.71 -30.58 -41.94
N ALA A 70 -10.00 -30.28 -41.71
CA ALA A 70 -11.11 -31.13 -42.14
C ALA A 70 -11.43 -31.02 -43.65
N GLY A 71 -10.64 -30.26 -44.42
CA GLY A 71 -10.84 -30.06 -45.86
C GLY A 71 -11.83 -28.93 -46.20
N GLY A 72 -12.23 -28.13 -45.21
CA GLY A 72 -13.00 -26.91 -45.45
C GLY A 72 -12.14 -25.80 -46.06
N THR A 73 -12.78 -24.88 -46.78
CA THR A 73 -12.14 -23.65 -47.27
C THR A 73 -12.47 -22.49 -46.33
N LEU A 74 -11.46 -21.68 -46.01
CA LEU A 74 -11.72 -20.40 -45.34
C LEU A 74 -12.25 -19.40 -46.34
N SER A 75 -13.24 -18.62 -45.92
CA SER A 75 -13.65 -17.44 -46.68
C SER A 75 -12.57 -16.35 -46.60
N ALA A 76 -12.64 -15.36 -47.50
CA ALA A 76 -11.80 -14.17 -47.41
C ALA A 76 -11.99 -13.42 -46.08
N THR A 77 -13.23 -13.43 -45.54
CA THR A 77 -13.55 -12.84 -44.23
C THR A 77 -12.93 -13.61 -43.08
N ASP A 78 -12.93 -14.95 -43.11
CA ASP A 78 -12.29 -15.75 -42.06
C ASP A 78 -10.76 -15.58 -42.08
N SER A 79 -10.18 -15.48 -43.26
CA SER A 79 -8.73 -15.26 -43.43
C SER A 79 -8.31 -13.87 -42.93
N ALA A 80 -9.12 -12.84 -43.19
CA ALA A 80 -8.90 -11.50 -42.63
C ALA A 80 -9.01 -11.51 -41.10
N ARG A 81 -10.06 -12.15 -40.55
CA ARG A 81 -10.28 -12.27 -39.10
C ARG A 81 -9.12 -12.97 -38.39
N LEU A 82 -8.60 -14.06 -38.96
CA LEU A 82 -7.42 -14.76 -38.41
C LEU A 82 -6.17 -13.88 -38.37
N GLY A 83 -6.02 -12.98 -39.34
CA GLY A 83 -4.94 -11.98 -39.36
C GLY A 83 -5.07 -10.98 -38.21
N GLU A 84 -6.28 -10.47 -37.97
CA GLU A 84 -6.58 -9.50 -36.90
C GLU A 84 -6.39 -10.11 -35.50
N MET A 85 -6.80 -11.36 -35.30
CA MET A 85 -6.70 -12.06 -34.00
C MET A 85 -5.29 -12.05 -33.41
N SER A 86 -4.24 -12.13 -34.24
CA SER A 86 -2.85 -12.09 -33.72
C SER A 86 -2.51 -10.71 -33.14
N GLY A 87 -3.05 -9.63 -33.74
CA GLY A 87 -2.91 -8.27 -33.20
C GLY A 87 -3.71 -8.10 -31.91
N GLU A 88 -4.95 -8.60 -31.85
CA GLU A 88 -5.80 -8.54 -30.65
C GLU A 88 -5.20 -9.33 -29.48
N ILE A 89 -4.67 -10.53 -29.74
CA ILE A 89 -3.93 -11.31 -28.72
C ILE A 89 -2.74 -10.49 -28.20
N GLY A 90 -1.96 -9.86 -29.09
CA GLY A 90 -0.84 -9.00 -28.71
C GLY A 90 -1.26 -7.83 -27.80
N GLN A 91 -2.40 -7.20 -28.10
CA GLN A 91 -2.95 -6.12 -27.27
C GLN A 91 -3.35 -6.62 -25.88
N HIS A 92 -4.05 -7.76 -25.78
CA HIS A 92 -4.43 -8.33 -24.50
C HIS A 92 -3.23 -8.80 -23.67
N VAL A 93 -2.20 -9.37 -24.32
CA VAL A 93 -0.94 -9.72 -23.65
C VAL A 93 -0.26 -8.47 -23.10
N ASN A 94 -0.15 -7.40 -23.89
CA ASN A 94 0.42 -6.15 -23.41
C ASN A 94 -0.38 -5.56 -22.23
N SER A 95 -1.70 -5.58 -22.31
CA SER A 95 -2.57 -5.13 -21.22
C SER A 95 -2.35 -5.94 -19.93
N ALA A 96 -2.22 -7.27 -20.04
CA ALA A 96 -1.91 -8.13 -18.90
C ALA A 96 -0.53 -7.81 -18.30
N ILE A 97 0.48 -7.59 -19.16
CA ILE A 97 1.84 -7.22 -18.72
C ILE A 97 1.85 -5.90 -17.98
N THR A 98 1.25 -4.86 -18.55
CA THR A 98 1.14 -3.55 -17.89
C THR A 98 0.38 -3.68 -16.58
N SER A 99 -0.67 -4.50 -16.54
CA SER A 99 -1.43 -4.71 -15.30
C SER A 99 -0.55 -5.23 -14.17
N MET A 100 0.44 -6.11 -14.44
CA MET A 100 1.37 -6.65 -13.43
C MET A 100 2.14 -5.58 -12.63
N GLN A 101 2.19 -4.32 -13.08
CA GLN A 101 2.73 -3.20 -12.30
C GLN A 101 2.03 -3.01 -10.94
N PHE A 102 0.81 -3.53 -10.77
CA PHE A 102 0.14 -3.57 -9.46
C PHE A 102 1.01 -4.22 -8.37
N GLN A 103 1.87 -5.18 -8.73
CA GLN A 103 2.77 -5.84 -7.78
C GLN A 103 3.73 -4.85 -7.13
N ASP A 104 4.31 -3.96 -7.92
CA ASP A 104 5.25 -2.96 -7.40
C ASP A 104 4.50 -1.95 -6.52
N MET A 105 3.35 -1.47 -6.98
CA MET A 105 2.51 -0.53 -6.23
C MET A 105 2.04 -1.10 -4.88
N THR A 106 1.57 -2.35 -4.87
CA THR A 106 1.12 -3.03 -3.64
C THR A 106 2.31 -3.31 -2.71
N SER A 107 3.47 -3.69 -3.24
CA SER A 107 4.70 -3.86 -2.44
C SER A 107 5.13 -2.57 -1.75
N GLN A 108 5.07 -1.44 -2.45
CA GLN A 108 5.36 -0.12 -1.88
C GLN A 108 4.39 0.27 -0.76
N LEU A 109 3.09 0.04 -0.96
CA LEU A 109 2.07 0.33 0.05
C LEU A 109 2.25 -0.56 1.30
N ILE A 110 2.50 -1.85 1.11
CA ILE A 110 2.77 -2.79 2.21
C ILE A 110 4.02 -2.39 2.99
N ASP A 111 5.12 -2.02 2.32
CA ASP A 111 6.33 -1.52 2.98
C ASP A 111 6.04 -0.25 3.80
N ARG A 112 5.22 0.66 3.26
CA ARG A 112 4.78 1.86 3.98
C ARG A 112 3.94 1.52 5.21
N THR A 113 3.00 0.59 5.09
CA THR A 113 2.21 0.07 6.21
C THR A 113 3.11 -0.55 7.28
N LEU A 114 4.07 -1.39 6.90
CA LEU A 114 5.02 -2.02 7.83
C LEU A 114 5.86 -0.99 8.57
N LYS A 115 6.35 0.04 7.88
CA LYS A 115 7.09 1.16 8.49
C LYS A 115 6.24 1.92 9.50
N ARG A 116 4.98 2.23 9.18
CA ARG A 116 4.06 2.92 10.11
C ARG A 116 3.77 2.08 11.35
N VAL A 117 3.47 0.79 11.18
CA VAL A 117 3.18 -0.13 12.28
C VAL A 117 4.41 -0.34 13.17
N THR A 118 5.58 -0.52 12.57
CA THR A 118 6.85 -0.67 13.30
C THR A 118 7.19 0.60 14.08
N GLY A 119 7.07 1.76 13.46
CA GLY A 119 7.28 3.05 14.11
C GLY A 119 6.30 3.30 15.26
N LEU A 120 5.01 2.93 15.09
CA LEU A 120 4.02 3.02 16.16
C LEU A 120 4.36 2.07 17.33
N ARG A 121 4.82 0.85 17.03
CA ARG A 121 5.27 -0.10 18.05
C ARG A 121 6.46 0.43 18.84
N GLU A 122 7.47 1.00 18.16
CA GLU A 122 8.65 1.60 18.81
C GLU A 122 8.29 2.81 19.66
N PHE A 123 7.37 3.66 19.15
CA PHE A 123 6.81 4.79 19.89
C PHE A 123 6.12 4.32 21.19
N LEU A 124 5.26 3.29 21.11
CA LEU A 124 4.59 2.72 22.29
C LEU A 124 5.58 2.01 23.23
N GLY A 125 6.60 1.35 22.69
CA GLY A 125 7.67 0.73 23.47
C GLY A 125 8.46 1.76 24.28
N THR A 126 8.73 2.92 23.68
CA THR A 126 9.40 4.06 24.35
C THR A 126 8.56 4.58 25.51
N LEU A 127 7.24 4.71 25.31
CA LEU A 127 6.31 5.07 26.38
C LEU A 127 6.33 4.04 27.53
N GLY A 128 6.31 2.73 27.20
CA GLY A 128 6.35 1.65 28.19
C GLY A 128 7.65 1.62 29.00
N ALA A 129 8.80 1.74 28.33
CA ALA A 129 10.11 1.72 28.97
C ALA A 129 10.30 2.87 29.97
N HIS A 130 9.88 4.08 29.59
CA HIS A 130 10.00 5.24 30.48
C HIS A 130 8.90 5.30 31.56
N GLY A 131 7.77 4.61 31.33
CA GLY A 131 6.67 4.51 32.29
C GLY A 131 6.92 3.49 33.41
N ALA A 132 7.58 2.37 33.10
CA ALA A 132 7.95 1.33 34.08
C ALA A 132 8.84 1.84 35.22
N ASP A 133 9.53 2.93 34.93
CA ASP A 133 10.51 3.62 35.74
C ASP A 133 9.87 4.61 36.74
N ILE A 134 8.56 4.84 36.65
CA ILE A 134 7.77 5.67 37.57
C ILE A 134 7.18 4.77 38.66
N SER A 135 7.71 4.86 39.88
CA SER A 135 7.20 4.13 41.04
C SER A 135 6.02 4.87 41.68
N ALA A 136 5.16 4.13 42.38
CA ALA A 136 4.12 4.71 43.24
C ALA A 136 4.69 5.58 44.38
N GLU A 137 5.97 5.37 44.71
CA GLU A 137 6.70 6.14 45.73
C GLU A 137 7.43 7.37 45.16
N SER A 138 7.46 7.53 43.83
CA SER A 138 8.16 8.65 43.20
C SER A 138 7.54 10.00 43.57
N GLY A 139 8.39 10.96 43.91
CA GLY A 139 7.96 12.33 44.21
C GLY A 139 7.39 13.04 43.00
N SER A 140 6.44 13.97 43.19
CA SER A 140 5.78 14.66 42.07
C SER A 140 6.73 15.40 41.13
N GLU A 141 7.88 15.89 41.61
CA GLU A 141 8.89 16.55 40.76
C GLU A 141 9.63 15.55 39.85
N GLU A 142 9.97 14.37 40.38
CA GLU A 142 10.58 13.29 39.60
C GLU A 142 9.61 12.81 38.50
N ILE A 143 8.32 12.66 38.83
CA ILE A 143 7.29 12.28 37.86
C ILE A 143 7.16 13.34 36.76
N ILE A 144 7.17 14.63 37.10
CA ILE A 144 7.08 15.72 36.11
C ILE A 144 8.29 15.69 35.17
N ASP A 145 9.51 15.56 35.70
CA ASP A 145 10.73 15.49 34.91
C ASP A 145 10.72 14.29 33.95
N ARG A 146 10.37 13.10 34.46
CA ARG A 146 10.25 11.88 33.65
C ARG A 146 9.20 12.03 32.55
N LEU A 147 7.99 12.52 32.86
CA LEU A 147 6.94 12.78 31.85
C LEU A 147 7.39 13.80 30.80
N GLY A 148 8.19 14.80 31.19
CA GLY A 148 8.83 15.74 30.28
C GLY A 148 9.77 15.04 29.30
N LYS A 149 10.65 14.17 29.79
CA LYS A 149 11.59 13.37 28.98
C LYS A 149 10.87 12.43 28.02
N VAL A 150 9.82 11.73 28.48
CA VAL A 150 8.99 10.87 27.62
C VAL A 150 8.35 11.70 26.51
N SER A 151 7.72 12.82 26.86
CA SER A 151 7.06 13.69 25.88
C SER A 151 8.05 14.18 24.80
N MET A 152 9.29 14.48 25.19
CA MET A 152 10.33 14.91 24.26
C MET A 152 10.82 13.77 23.36
N ALA A 153 11.10 12.59 23.91
CA ALA A 153 11.51 11.42 23.15
C ALA A 153 10.46 11.01 22.10
N LEU A 154 9.18 10.99 22.51
CA LEU A 154 8.05 10.70 21.63
C LEU A 154 7.90 11.75 20.52
N ALA A 155 8.15 13.03 20.80
CA ALA A 155 8.10 14.08 19.80
C ALA A 155 9.20 13.93 18.73
N ILE A 156 10.41 13.51 19.14
CA ILE A 156 11.54 13.25 18.22
C ILE A 156 11.23 12.06 17.31
N GLN A 157 10.84 10.92 17.88
CA GLN A 157 10.48 9.72 17.11
C GLN A 157 9.33 9.99 16.11
N SER A 158 8.33 10.76 16.53
CA SER A 158 7.23 11.17 15.66
C SER A 158 7.71 11.99 14.45
N LEU A 159 8.69 12.88 14.65
CA LEU A 159 9.27 13.67 13.56
C LEU A 159 10.11 12.80 12.61
N GLU A 160 10.91 11.88 13.14
CA GLU A 160 11.73 10.96 12.36
C GLU A 160 10.88 10.03 11.49
N LEU A 161 9.84 9.42 12.08
CA LEU A 161 8.91 8.57 11.36
C LEU A 161 8.24 9.32 10.20
N ARG A 162 7.80 10.57 10.43
CA ARG A 162 7.26 11.43 9.37
C ARG A 162 8.26 11.76 8.27
N SER A 163 9.52 11.97 8.62
CA SER A 163 10.60 12.27 7.67
C SER A 163 10.86 11.09 6.74
N VAL A 164 10.92 9.88 7.29
CA VAL A 164 11.10 8.63 6.53
C VAL A 164 9.91 8.42 5.58
N LEU A 165 8.69 8.65 6.06
CA LEU A 165 7.46 8.40 5.29
C LEU A 165 7.24 9.43 4.16
N ARG A 166 7.69 10.68 4.31
CA ARG A 166 7.60 11.71 3.24
C ARG A 166 8.49 11.42 2.03
N LYS A 167 9.57 10.64 2.20
CA LYS A 167 10.53 10.34 1.13
C LYS A 167 10.10 9.16 0.26
N ALA A 168 9.08 8.40 0.67
CA ALA A 168 8.57 7.25 -0.07
C ALA A 168 7.49 7.67 -1.10
N VAL A 169 7.96 8.05 -2.30
CA VAL A 169 7.37 8.17 -3.66
C VAL A 169 5.83 8.25 -3.88
N ASN A 170 5.47 9.16 -4.81
CA ASN A 170 4.14 9.45 -5.36
C ASN A 170 3.91 8.74 -6.72
N GLN A 171 3.34 7.54 -6.74
CA GLN A 171 2.69 7.04 -7.95
C GLN A 171 1.27 6.62 -7.55
N GLN A 172 0.26 7.23 -8.17
CA GLN A 172 -1.14 7.10 -7.76
C GLN A 172 -1.98 6.24 -8.72
N HIS A 173 -1.47 5.98 -9.93
CA HIS A 173 -2.21 5.27 -10.98
C HIS A 173 -1.30 4.32 -11.77
N LEU A 174 -1.85 3.18 -12.16
CA LEU A 174 -1.20 2.17 -13.03
C LEU A 174 -0.87 2.73 -14.43
N GLU A 175 -1.57 3.77 -14.89
CA GLU A 175 -1.35 4.38 -16.21
C GLU A 175 -0.20 5.41 -16.24
N SER A 176 0.44 5.70 -15.10
CA SER A 176 1.40 6.80 -14.96
C SER A 176 2.84 6.43 -15.35
N GLY A 177 3.06 5.40 -16.17
CA GLY A 177 4.39 4.99 -16.61
C GLY A 177 4.36 4.46 -18.04
N ASP A 178 4.72 5.31 -19.01
CA ASP A 178 5.01 4.87 -20.37
C ASP A 178 6.14 3.84 -20.31
N ILE A 179 5.85 2.61 -20.73
CA ILE A 179 6.88 1.62 -21.02
C ILE A 179 7.39 1.95 -22.43
N GLU A 180 8.57 2.53 -22.54
CA GLU A 180 9.37 2.43 -23.77
C GLU A 180 9.69 0.95 -23.98
N LEU A 181 8.91 0.29 -24.83
CA LEU A 181 9.21 -1.05 -25.34
C LEU A 181 10.46 -0.93 -26.23
N PHE A 182 11.58 -1.51 -25.79
CA PHE A 182 12.74 -1.81 -26.63
C PHE A 182 12.42 -2.91 -27.64
#